data_AF-A0A536SUX5-F1
#
_entry.id   AF-A0A536SUX5-F1
#
_cell.length_a   1.000
_cell.length_b   1.000
_cell.length_c   1.000
_cell.angle_alpha   90.00
_cell.angle_beta   90.00
_cell.angle_gamma   90.00
#
_symmetry.space_group_name_H-M   'P 1'
#
loop_
_entity.id
_entity.type
_entity.pdbx_description
1 polymer ?
#
loop_
_entity_poly.entity_id
_entity_poly.type
_entity_poly.pdbx_seq_one_letter_code
_entity_poly.pdbx_strand_id
1 'polypeptide(L)'
;RIAFASDFHAGPTLHRDLLDRVLAALADARADVVLLGGDFVSFHARYVDRMIEPLRRLQPPFGKYGVLGNHDLLGDDEYIAARLADAGVTVLVNANVRLRPPHDDIWICGFDDWDEGSPDADRAFEGATGTRIALAHQPDALLAIGERPFHLAFFGHVHGGVFHAGVNDAPVLVTRGVGTSTLPARRHADPQVHICTLVAT
;
A
#
# COMPACT_ATOMS: atom_id res chain seq x y z
N ARG A 1 -13.73 6.28 4.02
CA ARG A 1 -13.10 5.19 4.82
C ARG A 1 -12.06 4.49 3.97
N ILE A 2 -10.84 4.34 4.48
CA ILE A 2 -9.70 3.74 3.76
C ILE A 2 -9.31 2.45 4.48
N ALA A 3 -9.16 1.35 3.74
CA ALA A 3 -8.51 0.14 4.23
C ALA A 3 -7.07 0.08 3.69
N PHE A 4 -6.10 -0.22 4.54
CA PHE A 4 -4.70 -0.33 4.15
C PHE A 4 -4.08 -1.64 4.63
N ALA A 5 -3.38 -2.32 3.72
CA ALA A 5 -2.61 -3.53 3.99
C ALA A 5 -1.34 -3.55 3.12
N SER A 6 -0.29 -4.19 3.60
CA SER A 6 1.02 -4.26 2.96
C SER A 6 1.78 -5.48 3.46
N ASP A 7 2.89 -5.81 2.81
CA ASP A 7 3.85 -6.84 3.23
C ASP A 7 3.15 -8.18 3.34
N PHE A 8 2.40 -8.56 2.30
CA PHE A 8 1.68 -9.82 2.25
C PHE A 8 2.67 -10.99 2.24
N HIS A 9 3.78 -10.83 1.51
CA HIS A 9 4.81 -11.85 1.35
C HIS A 9 4.22 -13.22 1.01
N ALA A 10 3.27 -13.26 0.07
CA ALA A 10 2.71 -14.51 -0.40
C ALA A 10 3.85 -15.40 -0.92
N GLY A 11 4.01 -16.57 -0.31
CA GLY A 11 5.17 -17.42 -0.55
C GLY A 11 5.21 -18.62 0.38
N PRO A 12 6.34 -19.35 0.42
CA PRO A 12 6.53 -20.54 1.27
C PRO A 12 6.54 -20.22 2.76
N THR A 13 6.93 -18.99 3.12
CA THR A 13 7.08 -18.51 4.50
C THR A 13 5.76 -18.02 5.09
N LEU A 14 4.75 -17.76 4.27
CA LEU A 14 3.44 -17.30 4.73
C LEU A 14 2.49 -18.48 4.93
N HIS A 15 1.94 -18.60 6.13
CA HIS A 15 0.87 -19.55 6.39
C HIS A 15 -0.37 -19.21 5.55
N ARG A 16 -0.89 -20.17 4.78
CA ARG A 16 -2.00 -19.94 3.83
C ARG A 16 -3.21 -19.28 4.50
N ASP A 17 -3.61 -19.78 5.67
CA ASP A 17 -4.76 -19.26 6.43
C ASP A 17 -4.59 -17.80 6.88
N LEU A 18 -3.36 -17.30 6.95
CA LEU A 18 -3.12 -15.90 7.30
C LEU A 18 -3.48 -14.98 6.13
N LEU A 19 -3.08 -15.35 4.91
CA LEU A 19 -3.43 -14.60 3.70
C LEU A 19 -4.96 -14.53 3.53
N ASP A 20 -5.63 -15.67 3.66
CA ASP A 20 -7.08 -15.76 3.54
C ASP A 20 -7.80 -14.90 4.60
N ARG A 21 -7.29 -14.88 5.84
CA ARG A 21 -7.83 -14.03 6.93
C ARG A 21 -7.66 -12.54 6.67
N VAL A 22 -6.51 -12.11 6.15
CA VAL A 22 -6.28 -10.70 5.84
C VAL A 22 -7.15 -10.24 4.68
N LEU A 23 -7.29 -11.06 3.64
CA LEU A 23 -8.16 -10.75 2.51
C LEU A 23 -9.63 -10.69 2.93
N ALA A 24 -10.06 -11.57 3.85
CA ALA A 24 -11.38 -11.48 4.46
C ALA A 24 -11.54 -10.19 5.29
N ALA A 25 -10.54 -9.79 6.09
CA ALA A 25 -10.59 -8.55 6.85
C ALA A 25 -10.67 -7.30 5.96
N LEU A 26 -9.97 -7.29 4.82
CA LEU A 26 -10.10 -6.23 3.81
C LEU A 26 -11.52 -6.16 3.23
N ALA A 27 -12.16 -7.31 2.99
CA ALA A 27 -13.54 -7.36 2.53
C ALA A 27 -14.53 -6.86 3.59
N ASP A 28 -14.37 -7.32 4.83
CA ASP A 28 -15.24 -6.95 5.95
C ASP A 28 -15.10 -5.47 6.35
N ALA A 29 -13.95 -4.86 6.04
CA ALA A 29 -13.72 -3.44 6.30
C ALA A 29 -14.69 -2.52 5.56
N ARG A 30 -15.31 -2.98 4.46
CA ARG A 30 -16.24 -2.21 3.61
C ARG A 30 -15.73 -0.79 3.33
N ALA A 31 -14.46 -0.70 2.95
CA ALA A 31 -13.82 0.59 2.73
C ALA A 31 -14.25 1.23 1.41
N ASP A 32 -14.19 2.55 1.37
CA ASP A 32 -14.49 3.33 0.17
C ASP A 32 -13.29 3.38 -0.80
N VAL A 33 -12.08 3.22 -0.26
CA VAL A 33 -10.79 3.08 -0.96
C VAL A 33 -9.99 1.95 -0.30
N VAL A 34 -9.30 1.14 -1.10
CA VAL A 34 -8.29 0.19 -0.59
C VAL A 34 -6.90 0.61 -1.07
N LEU A 35 -5.95 0.71 -0.14
CA LEU A 35 -4.55 1.01 -0.40
C LEU A 35 -3.69 -0.23 -0.11
N LEU A 36 -2.77 -0.54 -1.01
CA LEU A 36 -1.88 -1.70 -0.94
C LEU A 36 -0.42 -1.25 -0.97
N GLY A 37 0.32 -1.51 0.11
CA GLY A 37 1.65 -0.94 0.33
C GLY A 37 2.84 -1.70 -0.24
N GLY A 38 2.64 -2.66 -1.15
CA GLY A 38 3.74 -3.45 -1.72
C GLY A 38 4.12 -4.70 -0.91
N ASP A 39 5.18 -5.37 -1.37
CA ASP A 39 5.62 -6.69 -0.94
C ASP A 39 4.50 -7.72 -0.98
N PHE A 40 3.90 -7.85 -2.15
CA PHE A 40 2.83 -8.82 -2.40
C PHE A 40 3.33 -10.27 -2.28
N VAL A 41 4.58 -10.50 -2.68
CA VAL A 41 5.16 -11.84 -2.75
C VAL A 41 6.51 -11.93 -2.05
N SER A 42 6.95 -13.15 -1.80
CA SER A 42 8.36 -13.47 -1.55
C SER A 42 8.79 -14.62 -2.45
N PHE A 43 10.05 -14.60 -2.86
CA PHE A 43 10.74 -15.64 -3.66
C PHE A 43 10.26 -15.81 -5.11
N HIS A 44 8.95 -15.83 -5.39
CA HIS A 44 8.44 -16.06 -6.74
C HIS A 44 7.15 -15.28 -7.05
N ALA A 45 7.16 -14.50 -8.14
CA ALA A 45 6.06 -13.61 -8.55
C ALA A 45 4.68 -14.27 -8.67
N ARG A 46 4.61 -15.50 -9.19
CA ARG A 46 3.35 -16.29 -9.26
C ARG A 46 2.59 -16.47 -7.95
N TYR A 47 3.20 -16.26 -6.78
CA TYR A 47 2.44 -16.28 -5.54
C TYR A 47 1.37 -15.17 -5.46
N VAL A 48 1.51 -14.08 -6.24
CA VAL A 48 0.52 -13.02 -6.38
C VAL A 48 -0.84 -13.56 -6.84
N ASP A 49 -0.85 -14.65 -7.62
CA ASP A 49 -2.06 -15.28 -8.17
C ASP A 49 -3.06 -15.69 -7.08
N ARG A 50 -2.56 -15.96 -5.86
CA ARG A 50 -3.39 -16.32 -4.69
C ARG A 50 -4.28 -15.16 -4.23
N MET A 51 -3.90 -13.92 -4.52
CA MET A 51 -4.60 -12.72 -4.08
C MET A 51 -5.58 -12.18 -5.12
N ILE A 52 -5.45 -12.59 -6.38
CA ILE A 52 -6.15 -11.95 -7.50
C ILE A 52 -7.66 -12.08 -7.39
N GLU A 53 -8.17 -13.29 -7.17
CA GLU A 53 -9.62 -13.50 -7.09
C GLU A 53 -10.24 -12.83 -5.84
N PRO A 54 -9.66 -12.94 -4.63
CA PRO A 54 -10.12 -12.17 -3.47
C PRO A 54 -10.09 -10.65 -3.70
N LEU A 55 -8.99 -10.10 -4.23
CA LEU A 55 -8.87 -8.66 -4.52
C LEU A 55 -9.86 -8.21 -5.60
N ARG A 56 -10.16 -9.06 -6.59
CA ARG A 56 -11.16 -8.78 -7.62
C ARG A 56 -12.56 -8.64 -7.04
N ARG A 57 -12.90 -9.40 -5.99
CA ARG A 57 -14.19 -9.30 -5.29
C ARG A 57 -14.34 -8.03 -4.48
N LEU A 58 -13.23 -7.41 -4.07
CA LEU A 58 -13.25 -6.10 -3.44
C LEU A 58 -13.66 -5.05 -4.47
N GLN A 59 -14.78 -4.38 -4.25
CA GLN A 59 -15.32 -3.35 -5.14
C GLN A 59 -15.52 -2.03 -4.38
N PRO A 60 -14.44 -1.42 -3.85
CA PRO A 60 -14.54 -0.12 -3.20
C PRO A 60 -14.98 0.95 -4.23
N PRO A 61 -15.95 1.82 -3.90
CA PRO A 61 -16.52 2.80 -4.83
C PRO A 61 -15.47 3.75 -5.44
N PHE A 62 -14.42 4.10 -4.69
CA PHE A 62 -13.36 5.00 -5.16
C PHE A 62 -12.07 4.27 -5.54
N GLY A 63 -12.08 2.93 -5.65
CA GLY A 63 -11.00 2.18 -6.28
C GLY A 63 -9.98 1.56 -5.33
N LYS A 64 -9.04 0.84 -5.95
CA LYS A 64 -7.94 0.11 -5.30
C LYS A 64 -6.63 0.62 -5.87
N TYR A 65 -5.73 1.06 -5.02
CA TYR A 65 -4.46 1.65 -5.42
C TYR A 65 -3.32 0.95 -4.69
N GLY A 66 -2.23 0.70 -5.39
CA GLY A 66 -1.07 0.01 -4.82
C GLY A 66 0.25 0.61 -5.26
N VAL A 67 1.28 0.35 -4.48
CA VAL A 67 2.69 0.53 -4.85
C VAL A 67 3.38 -0.83 -4.79
N LEU A 68 4.55 -0.93 -5.40
CA LEU A 68 5.39 -2.13 -5.32
C LEU A 68 6.39 -2.00 -4.18
N GLY A 69 6.73 -3.12 -3.56
CA GLY A 69 7.82 -3.19 -2.60
C GLY A 69 9.10 -3.75 -3.20
N ASN A 70 10.18 -3.75 -2.41
CA ASN A 70 11.49 -4.20 -2.85
C ASN A 70 11.47 -5.68 -3.27
N HIS A 71 10.68 -6.54 -2.61
CA HIS A 71 10.57 -7.95 -3.02
C HIS A 71 9.82 -8.12 -4.33
N ASP A 72 8.88 -7.23 -4.65
CA ASP A 72 8.17 -7.26 -5.92
C ASP A 72 9.10 -6.84 -7.07
N LEU A 73 9.89 -5.77 -6.87
CA LEU A 73 10.87 -5.25 -7.82
C LEU A 73 12.03 -6.20 -8.08
N LEU A 74 12.59 -6.83 -7.04
CA LEU A 74 13.62 -7.86 -7.19
C LEU A 74 13.11 -9.15 -7.85
N GLY A 75 11.79 -9.31 -7.94
CA GLY A 75 11.13 -10.45 -8.53
C GLY A 75 10.84 -10.29 -10.02
N ASP A 76 9.55 -10.20 -10.33
CA ASP A 76 9.01 -9.98 -11.68
C ASP A 76 7.85 -9.01 -11.50
N ASP A 77 8.21 -7.76 -11.34
CA ASP A 77 7.33 -6.63 -11.05
C ASP A 77 6.33 -6.38 -12.18
N GLU A 78 6.75 -6.54 -13.44
CA GLU A 78 5.86 -6.47 -14.59
C GLU A 78 4.74 -7.51 -14.49
N TYR A 79 5.06 -8.76 -14.17
CA TYR A 79 4.05 -9.79 -13.95
C TYR A 79 3.15 -9.43 -12.78
N ILE A 80 3.72 -9.06 -11.63
CA ILE A 80 2.96 -8.72 -10.42
C ILE A 80 1.99 -7.58 -10.69
N ALA A 81 2.45 -6.49 -11.31
CA ALA A 81 1.63 -5.33 -11.67
C ALA A 81 0.51 -5.71 -12.66
N ALA A 82 0.80 -6.54 -13.66
CA ALA A 82 -0.21 -7.03 -14.60
C ALA A 82 -1.30 -7.87 -13.89
N ARG A 83 -0.90 -8.76 -12.97
CA ARG A 83 -1.86 -9.57 -12.20
C ARG A 83 -2.70 -8.71 -11.25
N LEU A 84 -2.11 -7.70 -10.62
CA LEU A 84 -2.83 -6.74 -9.79
C LEU A 84 -3.83 -5.91 -10.60
N ALA A 85 -3.45 -5.49 -11.81
CA ALA A 85 -4.36 -4.83 -12.75
C ALA A 85 -5.56 -5.72 -13.13
N ASP A 86 -5.37 -7.02 -13.32
CA ASP A 86 -6.46 -8.00 -13.53
C ASP A 86 -7.41 -8.15 -12.33
N ALA A 87 -6.98 -7.73 -11.14
CA ALA A 87 -7.82 -7.62 -9.95
C ALA A 87 -8.48 -6.24 -9.83
N GLY A 88 -8.19 -5.29 -10.73
CA GLY A 88 -8.67 -3.91 -10.68
C GLY A 88 -7.90 -3.03 -9.69
N VAL A 89 -6.64 -3.36 -9.39
CA VAL A 89 -5.72 -2.52 -8.63
C VAL A 89 -4.94 -1.64 -9.61
N THR A 90 -4.95 -0.34 -9.41
CA THR A 90 -4.06 0.58 -10.13
C THR A 90 -2.74 0.67 -9.38
N VAL A 91 -1.65 0.14 -9.96
CA VAL A 91 -0.30 0.28 -9.43
C VAL A 91 0.23 1.68 -9.80
N LEU A 92 0.73 2.42 -8.81
CA LEU A 92 1.22 3.79 -8.94
C LEU A 92 2.73 3.80 -8.71
N VAL A 93 3.50 4.10 -9.74
CA VAL A 93 4.97 4.23 -9.67
C VAL A 93 5.32 5.68 -10.01
N ASN A 94 5.66 6.47 -8.99
CA ASN A 94 5.83 7.93 -9.08
C ASN A 94 4.69 8.61 -9.83
N ALA A 95 3.46 8.23 -9.48
CA ALA A 95 2.26 8.63 -10.17
C ALA A 95 1.15 8.89 -9.16
N ASN A 96 0.15 9.65 -9.57
CA ASN A 96 -1.02 9.90 -8.76
C ASN A 96 -2.32 9.67 -9.51
N VAL A 97 -3.39 9.63 -8.73
CA VAL A 97 -4.75 9.58 -9.22
C VAL A 97 -5.64 10.45 -8.35
N ARG A 98 -6.39 11.33 -9.01
CA ARG A 98 -7.48 12.09 -8.40
C ARG A 98 -8.67 11.17 -8.18
N LEU A 99 -9.23 11.13 -6.97
CA LEU A 99 -10.45 10.39 -6.72
C LEU A 99 -11.63 11.01 -7.49
N ARG A 100 -12.70 10.23 -7.64
CA ARG A 100 -13.91 10.68 -8.33
C ARG A 100 -14.82 11.47 -7.38
N PRO A 101 -15.71 12.33 -7.91
CA PRO A 101 -16.70 13.03 -7.09
C PRO A 101 -17.49 12.07 -6.19
N PRO A 102 -17.82 12.47 -4.94
CA PRO A 102 -17.67 13.82 -4.38
C PRO A 102 -16.32 14.10 -3.70
N HIS A 103 -15.32 13.22 -3.84
CA HIS A 103 -14.01 13.34 -3.19
C HIS A 103 -12.90 13.73 -4.18
N ASP A 104 -13.25 14.47 -5.23
CA ASP A 104 -12.32 14.82 -6.29
C ASP A 104 -11.31 15.90 -5.86
N ASP A 105 -11.34 16.37 -4.63
CA ASP A 105 -10.25 17.12 -4.00
C ASP A 105 -9.13 16.21 -3.46
N ILE A 106 -9.36 14.90 -3.34
CA ILE A 106 -8.39 13.93 -2.79
C ILE A 106 -7.57 13.26 -3.91
N TRP A 107 -6.26 13.19 -3.69
CA TRP A 107 -5.28 12.55 -4.56
C TRP A 107 -4.57 11.43 -3.82
N ILE A 108 -4.49 10.26 -4.45
CA ILE A 108 -3.63 9.17 -3.99
C ILE A 108 -2.34 9.25 -4.80
N CYS A 109 -1.21 9.44 -4.12
CA CYS A 109 0.09 9.68 -4.72
C CYS A 109 1.02 8.53 -4.35
N GLY A 110 1.29 7.65 -5.33
CA GLY A 110 2.14 6.49 -5.15
C GLY A 110 3.59 6.79 -5.52
N PHE A 111 4.50 6.37 -4.64
CA PHE A 111 5.93 6.47 -4.83
C PHE A 111 6.50 5.11 -5.23
N ASP A 112 7.52 5.16 -6.08
CA ASP A 112 8.37 3.99 -6.31
C ASP A 112 9.12 3.59 -5.03
N ASP A 113 9.60 2.35 -4.95
CA ASP A 113 10.32 1.86 -3.78
C ASP A 113 11.65 2.62 -3.59
N TRP A 114 12.06 2.79 -2.34
CA TRP A 114 13.27 3.54 -2.00
C TRP A 114 14.57 2.76 -2.23
N ASP A 115 14.58 1.46 -1.96
CA ASP A 115 15.79 0.65 -2.05
C ASP A 115 16.07 0.18 -3.48
N GLU A 116 15.02 -0.28 -4.18
CA GLU A 116 15.12 -0.93 -5.49
C GLU A 116 14.55 -0.09 -6.65
N GLY A 117 13.84 1.00 -6.31
CA GLY A 117 13.25 1.93 -7.27
C GLY A 117 13.97 3.28 -7.33
N SER A 118 13.28 4.27 -7.86
CA SER A 118 13.74 5.67 -7.85
C SER A 118 12.59 6.60 -7.50
N PRO A 119 12.30 6.84 -6.21
CA PRO A 119 11.16 7.64 -5.79
C PRO A 119 11.31 9.09 -6.25
N ASP A 120 10.30 9.59 -6.95
CA ASP A 120 10.26 10.92 -7.56
C ASP A 120 8.99 11.65 -7.11
N ALA A 121 9.18 12.57 -6.18
CA ALA A 121 8.07 13.33 -5.59
C ALA A 121 7.50 14.40 -6.53
N ASP A 122 8.27 14.90 -7.50
CA ASP A 122 7.75 15.88 -8.46
C ASP A 122 6.76 15.21 -9.39
N ARG A 123 7.07 13.98 -9.83
CA ARG A 123 6.14 13.16 -10.62
C ARG A 123 4.98 12.63 -9.78
N ALA A 124 5.25 12.10 -8.59
CA ALA A 124 4.20 11.56 -7.72
C ALA A 124 3.19 12.64 -7.31
N PHE A 125 3.58 13.92 -7.20
CA PHE A 125 2.68 15.02 -6.87
C PHE A 125 2.28 15.91 -8.04
N GLU A 126 2.63 15.54 -9.27
CA GLU A 126 2.34 16.34 -10.46
C GLU A 126 0.84 16.65 -10.57
N GLY A 127 0.49 17.93 -10.63
CA GLY A 127 -0.89 18.41 -10.78
C GLY A 127 -1.79 18.26 -9.54
N ALA A 128 -1.31 17.68 -8.44
CA ALA A 128 -2.12 17.44 -7.24
C ALA A 128 -2.29 18.75 -6.43
N THR A 129 -3.48 19.34 -6.43
CA THR A 129 -3.75 20.66 -5.82
C THR A 129 -4.59 20.61 -4.52
N GLY A 130 -5.15 19.45 -4.15
CA GLY A 130 -6.00 19.27 -2.97
C GLY A 130 -5.35 18.40 -1.88
N THR A 131 -6.17 17.58 -1.20
CA THR A 131 -5.69 16.66 -0.18
C THR A 131 -4.84 15.56 -0.81
N ARG A 132 -3.56 15.53 -0.48
CA ARG A 132 -2.60 14.52 -0.94
C ARG A 132 -2.42 13.42 0.09
N ILE A 133 -2.70 12.19 -0.30
CA ILE A 133 -2.42 10.98 0.45
C ILE A 133 -1.20 10.31 -0.18
N ALA A 134 -0.07 10.32 0.52
CA ALA A 134 1.14 9.62 0.09
C ALA A 134 1.02 8.11 0.37
N LEU A 135 1.40 7.29 -0.59
CA LEU A 135 1.48 5.84 -0.47
C LEU A 135 2.87 5.41 -0.95
N ALA A 136 3.63 4.75 -0.10
CA ALA A 136 4.94 4.20 -0.46
C ALA A 136 5.16 2.87 0.27
N HIS A 137 6.09 2.05 -0.21
CA HIS A 137 6.39 0.79 0.46
C HIS A 137 7.08 0.99 1.80
N GLN A 138 7.94 2.00 1.92
CA GLN A 138 8.73 2.23 3.13
C GLN A 138 8.77 3.71 3.53
N PRO A 139 8.96 4.02 4.84
CA PRO A 139 8.99 5.40 5.34
C PRO A 139 10.13 6.26 4.78
N ASP A 140 11.22 5.65 4.30
CA ASP A 140 12.36 6.34 3.71
C ASP A 140 11.98 7.17 2.47
N ALA A 141 10.83 6.88 1.83
CA ALA A 141 10.22 7.75 0.83
C ALA A 141 9.99 9.19 1.31
N LEU A 142 9.92 9.45 2.63
CA LEU A 142 9.89 10.79 3.21
C LEU A 142 11.13 11.63 2.84
N LEU A 143 12.28 10.99 2.63
CA LEU A 143 13.50 11.67 2.19
C LEU A 143 13.36 12.20 0.75
N ALA A 144 12.69 11.44 -0.13
CA ALA A 144 12.37 11.88 -1.50
C ALA A 144 11.27 12.95 -1.53
N ILE A 145 10.25 12.81 -0.68
CA ILE A 145 9.17 13.78 -0.52
C ILE A 145 9.73 15.15 -0.10
N GLY A 146 10.61 15.17 0.89
CA GLY A 146 11.18 16.39 1.46
C GLY A 146 10.11 17.30 2.08
N GLU A 147 10.19 18.60 1.81
CA GLU A 147 9.26 19.61 2.33
C GLU A 147 7.95 19.71 1.53
N ARG A 148 7.74 18.86 0.52
CA ARG A 148 6.52 18.90 -0.29
C ARG A 148 5.32 18.51 0.57
N PRO A 149 4.25 19.32 0.61
CA PRO A 149 3.15 19.09 1.53
C PRO A 149 2.34 17.85 1.13
N PHE A 150 1.98 17.07 2.14
CA PHE A 150 1.01 15.98 2.09
C PHE A 150 0.16 16.01 3.36
N HIS A 151 -0.99 15.33 3.37
CA HIS A 151 -1.96 15.40 4.48
C HIS A 151 -2.04 14.09 5.26
N LEU A 152 -1.64 12.99 4.64
CA LEU A 152 -1.61 11.66 5.23
C LEU A 152 -0.63 10.79 4.45
N ALA A 153 0.14 9.95 5.13
CA ALA A 153 1.00 8.96 4.47
C ALA A 153 0.74 7.54 4.97
N PHE A 154 0.82 6.56 4.06
CA PHE A 154 0.73 5.13 4.33
C PHE A 154 2.01 4.44 3.88
N PHE A 155 2.67 3.75 4.80
CA PHE A 155 3.91 3.02 4.58
C PHE A 155 3.81 1.56 5.05
N GLY A 156 4.47 0.65 4.32
CA GLY A 156 4.72 -0.75 4.66
C GLY A 156 6.10 -0.96 5.30
N HIS A 157 6.71 -2.11 4.99
CA HIS A 157 8.10 -2.53 5.22
C HIS A 157 8.53 -2.69 6.68
N VAL A 158 8.35 -1.66 7.51
CA VAL A 158 9.04 -1.55 8.81
C VAL A 158 8.43 -2.42 9.91
N HIS A 159 7.36 -3.19 9.65
CA HIS A 159 6.75 -4.14 10.60
C HIS A 159 6.47 -3.56 12.03
N GLY A 160 6.44 -2.23 12.16
CA GLY A 160 6.75 -1.53 13.41
C GLY A 160 5.58 -0.74 14.02
N GLY A 161 4.45 -0.62 13.32
CA GLY A 161 3.28 0.11 13.79
C GLY A 161 3.37 1.64 13.62
N VAL A 162 2.27 2.32 13.90
CA VAL A 162 2.04 3.75 13.59
C VAL A 162 3.07 4.67 14.26
N PHE A 163 3.69 5.56 13.48
CA PHE A 163 4.55 6.64 13.98
C PHE A 163 3.95 7.99 13.59
N HIS A 164 3.70 8.88 14.56
CA HIS A 164 3.56 10.31 14.26
C HIS A 164 4.96 10.89 14.04
N ALA A 165 5.47 10.78 12.82
CA ALA A 165 6.65 11.52 12.42
C ALA A 165 6.21 12.94 12.09
N GLY A 166 6.75 13.95 12.79
CA GLY A 166 6.48 15.38 12.54
C GLY A 166 7.07 15.90 11.21
N VAL A 167 7.22 15.05 10.21
CA VAL A 167 7.61 15.48 8.86
C VAL A 167 6.37 16.12 8.24
N ASN A 168 6.42 17.44 8.05
CA ASN A 168 5.34 18.29 7.53
C ASN A 168 4.05 18.33 8.39
N ASP A 169 4.14 18.04 9.70
CA ASP A 169 3.00 18.00 10.66
C ASP A 169 1.83 17.07 10.26
N ALA A 170 2.03 16.22 9.26
CA ALA A 170 1.01 15.32 8.73
C ALA A 170 1.02 13.97 9.47
N PRO A 171 -0.14 13.35 9.72
CA PRO A 171 -0.20 11.99 10.23
C PRO A 171 0.48 11.00 9.27
N VAL A 172 1.32 10.14 9.83
CA VAL A 172 1.98 9.03 9.12
C VAL A 172 1.51 7.71 9.71
N LEU A 173 1.14 6.76 8.84
CA LEU A 173 0.74 5.43 9.23
C LEU A 173 1.71 4.42 8.65
N VAL A 174 2.37 3.65 9.53
CA VAL A 174 3.25 2.54 9.16
C VAL A 174 2.61 1.24 9.64
N THR A 175 2.38 0.29 8.74
CA THR A 175 1.78 -1.00 9.14
C THR A 175 2.81 -1.93 9.78
N ARG A 176 2.33 -2.89 10.57
CA ARG A 176 3.12 -4.05 10.99
C ARG A 176 3.31 -5.10 9.89
N GLY A 177 2.72 -4.88 8.72
CA GLY A 177 2.72 -5.85 7.63
C GLY A 177 1.83 -7.06 7.93
N VAL A 178 1.61 -7.90 6.92
CA VAL A 178 0.73 -9.07 7.00
C VAL A 178 1.52 -10.38 7.15
N GLY A 179 2.63 -10.50 6.44
CA GLY A 179 3.41 -11.73 6.27
C GLY A 179 4.82 -11.65 6.85
N THR A 180 5.70 -12.54 6.38
CA THR A 180 7.10 -12.59 6.81
C THR A 180 7.97 -12.96 5.62
N SER A 181 9.03 -12.19 5.37
CA SER A 181 9.95 -12.41 4.25
C SER A 181 10.94 -13.57 4.46
N THR A 182 11.32 -13.87 5.71
CA THR A 182 12.42 -14.81 6.02
C THR A 182 11.99 -16.03 6.84
N LEU A 183 11.68 -15.84 8.13
CA LEU A 183 11.22 -16.91 9.01
C LEU A 183 9.70 -16.84 9.20
N PRO A 184 8.97 -17.96 9.20
CA PRO A 184 7.51 -18.02 9.40
C PRO A 184 7.14 -17.80 10.88
N ALA A 185 7.73 -16.80 11.52
CA ALA A 185 7.57 -16.48 12.92
C ALA A 185 7.45 -14.98 13.11
N ARG A 186 6.36 -14.55 13.75
CA ARG A 186 6.13 -13.17 14.17
C ARG A 186 6.19 -13.13 15.70
N ARG A 187 7.04 -12.28 16.28
CA ARG A 187 7.10 -12.03 17.73
C ARG A 187 6.70 -10.58 17.99
N HIS A 188 5.64 -10.38 18.78
CA HIS A 188 5.12 -9.05 19.15
C HIS A 188 4.71 -8.13 17.98
N ALA A 189 4.46 -8.71 16.81
CA ALA A 189 4.06 -7.98 15.61
C ALA A 189 2.91 -8.74 14.94
N ASP A 190 1.72 -8.77 15.52
CA ASP A 190 0.59 -9.46 14.89
C ASP A 190 0.25 -8.85 13.51
N PRO A 191 -0.21 -9.65 12.53
CA PRO A 191 -0.64 -9.17 11.23
C PRO A 191 -1.70 -8.07 11.34
N GLN A 192 -1.58 -7.02 10.52
CA GLN A 192 -2.38 -5.81 10.69
C GLN A 192 -2.99 -5.31 9.38
N VAL A 193 -4.30 -5.01 9.45
CA VAL A 193 -5.03 -4.22 8.45
C VAL A 193 -5.50 -2.95 9.13
N HIS A 194 -5.21 -1.79 8.54
CA HIS A 194 -5.66 -0.51 9.09
C HIS A 194 -6.96 -0.07 8.45
N ILE A 195 -7.87 0.43 9.27
CA ILE A 195 -9.11 1.08 8.83
C ILE A 195 -9.07 2.52 9.31
N CYS A 196 -8.95 3.45 8.37
CA CYS A 196 -8.89 4.88 8.64
C CYS A 196 -10.19 5.55 8.19
N THR A 197 -10.78 6.37 9.06
CA THR A 197 -11.92 7.21 8.71
C THR A 197 -11.44 8.65 8.65
N LEU A 198 -11.46 9.24 7.46
CA LEU A 198 -11.24 10.66 7.29
C LEU A 198 -12.54 11.38 7.67
N VAL A 199 -12.43 12.36 8.57
CA VAL A 199 -13.53 13.22 8.99
C VAL A 199 -13.22 14.63 8.51
N ALA A 200 -14.17 15.26 7.80
CA ALA A 200 -14.07 16.68 7.50
C ALA A 200 -14.27 17.46 8.80
N THR A 201 -13.37 18.39 9.09
CA THR A 201 -13.51 19.38 10.17
C THR A 201 -14.33 20.56 9.71
#